data_AF-A0ABF7PY34-F1
#
_entry.id   AF-A0ABF7PY34-F1
#
_cell.length_a   1.000
_cell.length_b   1.000
_cell.length_c   1.000
_cell.angle_alpha   90.00
_cell.angle_beta   90.00
_cell.angle_gamma   90.00
#
_symmetry.space_group_name_H-M   'P 1'
#
loop_
_entity.id
_entity.type
_entity.pdbx_description
1 polymer ?
#
loop_
_entity_poly.entity_id
_entity_poly.type
_entity_poly.pdbx_seq_one_letter_code
_entity_poly.pdbx_strand_id
1 'polypeptide(L)'
;MLFNAIKRLHSLGLSGPFQALQSLGLSYSYGLISSFLSPLVVGGTVVLPPRGDITDLSQAIETGRLAVALMTPALIEHLVNTGSPTQLAVLGEIRRLGIGGDACPPTSHCVDRHRIDDRSAGIAGVRISGGAAQRSR
;
A
#
# COMPACT_ATOMS: atom_id res chain seq x y z
N MET A 1 13.13 6.96 16.94
CA MET A 1 12.94 6.33 15.60
C MET A 1 12.28 4.95 15.72
N LEU A 2 12.90 3.99 16.41
CA LEU A 2 12.38 2.62 16.55
C LEU A 2 10.97 2.54 17.18
N PHE A 3 10.68 3.40 18.16
CA PHE A 3 9.35 3.46 18.80
C PHE A 3 8.22 3.70 17.79
N ASN A 4 8.38 4.67 16.87
CA ASN A 4 7.38 4.98 15.85
C ASN A 4 7.20 3.82 14.88
N ALA A 5 8.29 3.13 14.53
CA ALA A 5 8.26 1.95 13.68
C ALA A 5 7.46 0.81 14.36
N ILE A 6 7.77 0.48 15.61
CA ILE A 6 7.06 -0.56 16.37
C ILE A 6 5.57 -0.21 16.54
N LYS A 7 5.25 1.02 16.92
CA LYS A 7 3.85 1.46 17.04
C LYS A 7 3.10 1.39 15.71
N ARG A 8 3.77 1.69 14.59
CA ARG A 8 3.19 1.55 13.26
C ARG A 8 2.87 0.09 12.94
N LEU A 9 3.78 -0.84 13.19
CA LEU A 9 3.53 -2.27 12.98
C LEU A 9 2.30 -2.76 13.75
N HIS A 10 2.20 -2.37 15.03
CA HIS A 10 1.06 -2.70 15.87
C HIS A 10 -0.24 -2.12 15.31
N SER A 11 -0.23 -0.89 14.81
CA SER A 11 -1.41 -0.26 14.19
C SER A 11 -1.89 -0.95 12.90
N LEU A 12 -1.00 -1.72 12.26
CA LEU A 12 -1.28 -2.50 11.04
C LEU A 12 -1.62 -3.96 11.36
N GLY A 13 -1.58 -4.36 12.63
CA GLY A 13 -1.75 -5.76 13.06
C GLY A 13 -0.65 -6.68 12.52
N LEU A 14 0.54 -6.14 12.26
CA LEU A 14 1.68 -6.89 11.75
C LEU A 14 2.58 -7.30 12.91
N SER A 15 2.89 -8.60 12.98
CA SER A 15 3.82 -9.19 13.93
C SER A 15 4.74 -10.18 13.22
N GLY A 16 5.98 -10.30 13.70
CA GLY A 16 7.00 -11.17 13.12
C GLY A 16 7.57 -10.68 11.77
N PRO A 17 8.48 -11.45 11.15
CA PRO A 17 9.04 -11.14 9.85
C PRO A 17 7.99 -11.15 8.74
N PHE A 18 8.00 -10.14 7.88
CA PHE A 18 7.14 -10.06 6.71
C PHE A 18 7.84 -9.31 5.57
N GLN A 19 7.29 -9.43 4.35
CA GLN A 19 7.78 -8.67 3.19
C GLN A 19 6.92 -7.43 2.99
N ALA A 20 7.57 -6.27 2.86
CA ALA A 20 6.93 -4.99 2.60
C ALA A 20 7.40 -4.38 1.29
N LEU A 21 6.51 -3.74 0.57
CA LEU A 21 6.87 -2.97 -0.62
C LEU A 21 7.30 -1.56 -0.22
N GLN A 22 8.44 -1.11 -0.74
CA GLN A 22 8.86 0.27 -0.64
C GLN A 22 8.37 1.07 -1.85
N SER A 23 7.21 1.69 -1.73
CA SER A 23 6.62 2.55 -2.76
C SER A 23 6.75 4.05 -2.48
N LEU A 24 7.35 4.42 -1.35
CA LEU A 24 7.45 5.81 -0.88
C LEU A 24 8.89 6.31 -0.86
N GLY A 25 9.08 7.61 -1.09
CA GLY A 25 10.40 8.24 -0.99
C GLY A 25 10.99 8.15 0.43
N LEU A 26 12.28 7.79 0.53
CA LEU A 26 13.01 7.71 1.80
C LEU A 26 13.39 9.09 2.37
N SER A 27 13.22 10.17 1.61
CA SER A 27 13.44 11.54 2.05
C SER A 27 12.35 12.08 2.99
N TYR A 28 11.20 11.40 3.09
CA TYR A 28 10.09 11.77 3.96
C TYR A 28 9.85 10.70 5.05
N SER A 29 9.50 11.15 6.26
CA SER A 29 9.44 10.31 7.46
C SER A 29 8.44 9.15 7.35
N TYR A 30 7.33 9.30 6.63
CA TYR A 30 6.38 8.20 6.42
C TYR A 30 7.02 7.07 5.60
N GLY A 31 7.69 7.41 4.50
CA GLY A 31 8.38 6.43 3.65
C GLY A 31 9.56 5.78 4.37
N LEU A 32 10.37 6.57 5.08
CA LEU A 32 11.52 6.03 5.83
C LEU A 32 11.09 5.19 7.03
N ILE A 33 10.26 5.72 7.93
CA ILE A 33 9.95 5.04 9.19
C ILE A 33 8.94 3.92 8.96
N SER A 34 7.84 4.21 8.28
CA SER A 34 6.70 3.28 8.22
C SER A 34 6.88 2.20 7.17
N SER A 35 7.49 2.53 6.02
CA SER A 35 7.64 1.60 4.90
C SER A 35 8.99 0.87 4.93
N PHE A 36 10.07 1.56 5.29
CA PHE A 36 11.42 0.99 5.20
C PHE A 36 11.94 0.42 6.53
N LEU A 37 11.95 1.22 7.60
CA LEU A 37 12.53 0.77 8.87
C LEU A 37 11.63 -0.22 9.62
N SER A 38 10.31 -0.04 9.57
CA SER A 38 9.37 -0.88 10.34
C SER A 38 9.48 -2.38 10.03
N PRO A 39 9.51 -2.84 8.76
CA PRO A 39 9.73 -4.25 8.45
C PRO A 39 11.06 -4.79 9.00
N LEU A 40 12.13 -3.99 8.92
CA LEU A 40 13.47 -4.40 9.37
C LEU A 40 13.55 -4.61 10.89
N VAL A 41 12.81 -3.82 11.67
CA VAL A 41 12.78 -3.94 13.15
C VAL A 41 12.26 -5.30 13.61
N VAL A 42 11.44 -5.98 12.82
CA VAL A 42 10.90 -7.31 13.12
C VAL A 42 11.58 -8.43 12.33
N GLY A 43 12.73 -8.15 11.71
CA GLY A 43 13.48 -9.11 10.90
C GLY A 43 12.82 -9.42 9.55
N GLY A 44 11.92 -8.56 9.07
CA GLY A 44 11.30 -8.65 7.76
C GLY A 44 12.19 -8.17 6.62
N THR A 45 11.63 -8.20 5.41
CA THR A 45 12.31 -7.81 4.17
C THR A 45 11.59 -6.61 3.55
N VAL A 46 12.37 -5.70 2.97
CA VAL A 46 11.86 -4.61 2.16
C VAL A 46 12.14 -4.91 0.69
N VAL A 47 11.09 -4.94 -0.12
CA VAL A 47 11.16 -5.09 -1.57
C VAL A 47 11.26 -3.70 -2.19
N LEU A 48 12.38 -3.44 -2.86
CA LEU A 48 12.68 -2.17 -3.54
C LEU A 48 12.46 -2.37 -5.04
N PRO A 49 11.35 -1.86 -5.62
CA PRO A 49 11.20 -1.88 -7.05
C PRO A 49 12.25 -0.96 -7.70
N PRO A 50 12.77 -1.30 -8.89
CA PRO A 50 13.81 -0.51 -9.54
C PRO A 50 13.33 0.89 -9.92
N ARG A 51 12.03 1.06 -10.18
CA ARG A 51 11.37 2.36 -10.39
C ARG A 51 10.05 2.41 -9.62
N GLY A 52 9.49 3.61 -9.52
CA GLY A 52 8.21 3.86 -8.85
C GLY A 52 6.98 3.82 -9.77
N ASP A 53 7.09 3.26 -10.98
CA ASP A 53 5.97 3.16 -11.90
C ASP A 53 5.11 1.92 -11.64
N ILE A 54 3.88 1.91 -12.18
CA ILE A 54 2.92 0.83 -11.96
C ILE A 54 3.44 -0.53 -12.44
N THR A 55 4.30 -0.58 -13.48
CA THR A 55 4.80 -1.84 -14.03
C THR A 55 5.72 -2.52 -13.04
N ASP A 56 6.70 -1.79 -12.54
CA ASP A 56 7.67 -2.31 -11.57
C ASP A 56 6.99 -2.63 -10.21
N LEU A 57 6.02 -1.81 -9.80
CA LEU A 57 5.22 -2.07 -8.61
C LEU A 57 4.39 -3.35 -8.77
N SER A 58 3.67 -3.51 -9.88
CA SER A 58 2.88 -4.72 -10.16
C SER A 58 3.75 -5.96 -10.18
N GLN A 59 4.90 -5.92 -10.85
CA GLN A 59 5.84 -7.04 -10.89
C GLN A 59 6.37 -7.39 -9.49
N ALA A 60 6.70 -6.39 -8.67
CA ALA A 60 7.14 -6.62 -7.29
C ALA A 60 6.02 -7.24 -6.42
N ILE A 61 4.76 -6.91 -6.70
CA ILE A 61 3.60 -7.48 -6.01
C ILE A 61 3.34 -8.92 -6.44
N GLU A 62 3.37 -9.21 -7.74
CA GLU A 62 3.14 -10.56 -8.27
C GLU A 62 4.23 -11.55 -7.84
N THR A 63 5.48 -11.09 -7.81
CA THR A 63 6.64 -11.93 -7.45
C THR A 63 6.86 -12.02 -5.94
N GLY A 64 6.44 -10.98 -5.20
CA GLY A 64 6.63 -10.89 -3.76
C GLY A 64 5.38 -11.35 -3.01
N ARG A 65 5.53 -12.22 -2.02
CA ARG A 65 4.45 -12.50 -1.06
C ARG A 65 4.30 -11.33 -0.07
N LEU A 66 3.91 -10.17 -0.59
CA LEU A 66 3.89 -8.92 0.15
C LEU A 66 2.78 -8.94 1.21
N ALA A 67 3.18 -8.74 2.46
CA ALA A 67 2.23 -8.59 3.55
C ALA A 67 1.66 -7.17 3.63
N VAL A 68 2.45 -6.16 3.24
CA VAL A 68 2.06 -4.77 3.36
C VAL A 68 2.67 -3.88 2.26
N ALA A 69 1.88 -2.92 1.80
CA ALA A 69 2.37 -1.78 1.04
C ALA A 69 1.78 -0.49 1.62
N LEU A 70 2.59 0.56 1.71
CA LEU A 70 2.15 1.87 2.15
C LEU A 70 2.23 2.86 0.99
N MET A 71 1.16 3.59 0.74
CA MET A 71 1.05 4.52 -0.38
C MET A 71 0.51 5.87 0.10
N THR A 72 0.73 6.92 -0.70
CA THR A 72 0.04 8.21 -0.52
C THR A 72 -1.24 8.24 -1.34
N PRO A 73 -2.22 9.11 -0.99
CA PRO A 73 -3.38 9.36 -1.85
C PRO A 73 -2.98 9.70 -3.29
N ALA A 74 -1.98 10.58 -3.46
CA ALA A 74 -1.49 10.97 -4.78
C ALA A 74 -0.92 9.80 -5.59
N LEU A 75 -0.23 8.86 -4.93
CA LEU A 75 0.26 7.66 -5.61
C LEU A 75 -0.91 6.77 -6.06
N ILE A 76 -1.91 6.54 -5.19
CA ILE A 76 -3.09 5.75 -5.56
C ILE A 76 -3.83 6.36 -6.74
N GLU A 77 -4.04 7.69 -6.73
CA GLU A 77 -4.66 8.41 -7.84
C GLU A 77 -3.84 8.25 -9.13
N HIS A 78 -2.52 8.39 -9.06
CA HIS A 78 -1.64 8.17 -10.20
C HIS A 78 -1.76 6.75 -10.76
N LEU A 79 -1.72 5.73 -9.90
CA LEU A 79 -1.84 4.33 -10.32
C LEU A 79 -3.22 4.06 -10.96
N VAL A 80 -4.31 4.57 -10.39
CA VAL A 80 -5.66 4.41 -10.96
C VAL A 80 -5.77 5.08 -12.34
N ASN A 81 -5.15 6.24 -12.53
CA ASN A 81 -5.22 6.99 -13.77
C ASN A 81 -4.32 6.43 -14.89
N THR A 82 -3.26 5.69 -14.54
CA THR A 82 -2.24 5.22 -15.50
C THR A 82 -2.20 3.71 -15.67
N GLY A 83 -2.65 2.95 -14.68
CA GLY A 83 -2.61 1.50 -14.66
C GLY A 83 -3.72 0.87 -15.49
N SER A 84 -3.40 -0.26 -16.13
CA SER A 84 -4.41 -1.12 -16.73
C SER A 84 -5.26 -1.82 -15.65
N PRO A 85 -6.47 -2.31 -15.97
CA PRO A 85 -7.26 -3.10 -15.03
C PRO A 85 -6.52 -4.32 -14.46
N THR A 86 -5.67 -4.97 -15.26
CA THR A 86 -4.87 -6.12 -14.81
C THR A 86 -3.78 -5.69 -13.83
N GLN A 87 -3.08 -4.59 -14.11
CA GLN A 87 -2.07 -4.03 -13.21
C GLN A 87 -2.66 -3.55 -11.89
N LEU A 88 -3.88 -3.00 -11.91
CA LEU A 88 -4.57 -2.57 -10.69
C LEU A 88 -5.09 -3.74 -9.88
N ALA A 89 -5.45 -4.86 -10.51
CA ALA A 89 -5.95 -6.05 -9.82
C ALA A 89 -4.93 -6.63 -8.83
N VAL A 90 -3.63 -6.54 -9.15
CA VAL A 90 -2.56 -7.08 -8.29
C VAL A 90 -2.49 -6.37 -6.93
N LEU A 91 -2.97 -5.13 -6.83
CA LEU A 91 -3.04 -4.42 -5.54
C LEU A 91 -3.95 -5.15 -4.53
N GLY A 92 -4.91 -5.94 -5.02
CA GLY A 92 -5.78 -6.79 -4.21
C GLY A 92 -5.07 -8.03 -3.63
N GLU A 93 -3.89 -8.38 -4.11
CA GLU A 93 -3.10 -9.51 -3.59
C GLU A 93 -2.33 -9.14 -2.31
N ILE A 94 -2.17 -7.85 -2.04
CA ILE A 94 -1.49 -7.34 -0.86
C ILE A 94 -2.39 -7.50 0.37
N ARG A 95 -1.91 -8.22 1.39
CA ARG A 95 -2.69 -8.48 2.62
C ARG A 95 -3.11 -7.20 3.36
N ARG A 96 -2.28 -6.16 3.32
CA ARG A 96 -2.53 -4.85 3.94
C ARG A 96 -2.06 -3.72 3.02
N LEU A 97 -3.00 -2.93 2.52
CA LEU A 97 -2.69 -1.67 1.83
C LEU A 97 -2.97 -0.50 2.78
N GLY A 98 -1.96 0.29 3.10
CA GLY A 98 -2.10 1.46 3.96
C GLY A 98 -1.95 2.75 3.17
N ILE A 99 -2.95 3.63 3.22
CA ILE A 99 -2.89 4.95 2.55
C ILE A 99 -2.71 6.02 3.62
N GLY A 100 -1.72 6.90 3.45
CA GLY A 100 -1.43 7.96 4.42
C GLY A 100 -0.37 8.94 3.94
N GLY A 101 0.08 9.82 4.83
CA GLY A 101 1.02 10.90 4.51
C GLY A 101 0.33 12.23 4.17
N ASP A 102 -0.87 12.16 3.59
CA ASP A 102 -1.68 13.33 3.23
C ASP A 102 -3.16 13.14 3.63
N ALA A 103 -3.92 14.23 3.60
CA ALA A 103 -5.38 14.15 3.65
C ALA A 103 -5.89 13.43 2.39
N CYS A 104 -6.84 12.51 2.57
CA CYS A 104 -7.52 11.86 1.46
C CYS A 104 -8.72 12.74 1.03
N PRO A 105 -8.77 13.24 -0.22
CA PRO A 105 -9.94 13.91 -0.75
C PRO A 105 -11.19 13.01 -0.75
N PRO A 106 -12.40 13.53 -0.52
CA PRO A 106 -13.64 12.74 -0.54
C PRO A 106 -13.92 12.04 -1.88
N THR A 107 -13.32 12.53 -2.97
CA THR A 107 -13.47 12.02 -4.34
C THR A 107 -12.45 10.95 -4.72
N SER A 108 -11.43 10.75 -3.88
CA SER A 108 -10.35 9.81 -4.17
C SER A 108 -10.64 8.43 -3.61
N HIS A 109 -10.14 7.39 -4.27
CA HIS A 109 -10.33 5.97 -3.92
C HIS A 109 -9.72 5.54 -2.57
N CYS A 110 -9.28 6.48 -1.72
CA CYS A 110 -8.88 6.17 -0.36
C CYS A 110 -10.10 6.05 0.57
N VAL A 111 -10.95 5.07 0.28
CA VAL A 111 -12.00 4.65 1.20
C VAL A 111 -11.43 3.67 2.22
N ASP A 112 -11.19 4.29 3.38
CA ASP A 112 -11.39 3.83 4.76
C ASP A 112 -10.19 3.39 5.64
N ARG A 113 -10.17 4.09 6.77
CA ARG A 113 -9.21 4.05 7.88
C ARG A 113 -9.44 2.75 8.66
N HIS A 114 -8.39 1.98 8.90
CA HIS A 114 -8.41 0.86 9.87
C HIS A 114 -9.49 -0.21 9.66
N ARG A 115 -9.52 -0.90 8.51
CA ARG A 115 -10.13 -2.25 8.46
C ARG A 115 -9.05 -3.33 8.57
N ILE A 116 -8.59 -3.58 9.81
CA ILE A 116 -8.14 -4.93 10.17
C ILE A 116 -9.44 -5.72 10.29
N ASP A 117 -9.80 -6.50 9.26
CA ASP A 117 -10.88 -7.48 9.41
C ASP A 117 -10.39 -8.53 10.42
N ASP A 118 -10.88 -8.42 11.66
CA ASP A 118 -10.74 -9.45 12.69
C ASP A 118 -11.82 -10.51 12.42
N ARG A 119 -11.68 -11.16 11.26
CA ARG A 119 -12.38 -12.39 10.92
C ARG A 119 -11.36 -13.31 10.32
N SER A 120 -10.98 -14.30 11.12
CA SER A 120 -10.53 -15.60 10.68
C SER A 120 -11.08 -15.91 9.28
N ALA A 121 -10.20 -16.00 8.28
CA ALA A 121 -10.51 -16.29 6.87
C ALA A 121 -11.32 -15.21 6.09
N GLY A 122 -10.74 -14.71 4.99
CA GLY A 122 -11.50 -14.00 3.95
C GLY A 122 -10.77 -12.80 3.36
N ILE A 123 -10.33 -12.93 2.11
CA ILE A 123 -9.76 -11.85 1.29
C ILE A 123 -10.87 -10.80 1.05
N ALA A 124 -10.78 -9.63 1.69
CA ALA A 124 -11.63 -8.49 1.37
C ALA A 124 -10.91 -7.63 0.33
N GLY A 125 -11.23 -7.86 -0.94
CA GLY A 125 -10.65 -7.15 -2.07
C GLY A 125 -10.88 -5.64 -2.01
N VAL A 126 -9.83 -4.88 -2.35
CA VAL A 126 -9.93 -3.45 -2.65
C VAL A 126 -10.89 -3.30 -3.83
N ARG A 127 -12.10 -2.76 -3.62
CA ARG A 127 -12.98 -2.36 -4.71
C ARG A 127 -12.52 -1.01 -5.26
N ILE A 128 -11.70 -1.05 -6.30
CA ILE A 128 -11.43 0.12 -7.14
C ILE A 128 -12.60 0.24 -8.13
N SER A 129 -13.65 0.96 -7.74
CA SER A 129 -14.73 1.32 -8.67
C SER A 129 -14.20 2.39 -9.62
N GLY A 130 -13.81 1.98 -10.84
CA GLY A 130 -13.50 2.90 -11.93
C GLY A 130 -14.69 3.81 -12.21
N GLY A 131 -14.51 5.12 -11.99
CA GLY A 131 -15.47 6.12 -12.41
C GLY A 131 -15.52 6.13 -13.93
N ALA A 132 -16.60 5.58 -14.51
CA ALA A 132 -16.90 5.76 -15.91
C ALA A 132 -16.95 7.27 -16.20
N ALA A 133 -16.10 7.71 -17.13
CA ALA A 133 -16.04 9.09 -17.60
C ALA A 133 -17.45 9.61 -17.90
N GLN A 134 -17.90 10.59 -17.12
CA GLN A 134 -19.13 11.30 -17.35
C GLN A 134 -18.88 12.25 -18.53
N ARG A 135 -19.10 11.75 -19.76
CA ARG A 135 -19.13 12.58 -20.97
C ARG A 135 -20.36 13.49 -20.89
N SER A 136 -20.13 14.77 -20.60
CA SER A 136 -21.12 15.83 -20.73
C SER A 136 -21.56 15.95 -22.20
N ARG A 137 -22.88 15.94 -22.42
CA ARG A 137 -23.52 16.48 -23.62
C ARG A 137 -23.78 17.96 -23.42
#